data_AF-A0A386HTI2-F1
#
_entry.id   AF-A0A386HTI2-F1
#
_cell.length_a   1.000
_cell.length_b   1.000
_cell.length_c   1.000
_cell.angle_alpha   90.00
_cell.angle_beta   90.00
_cell.angle_gamma   90.00
#
_symmetry.space_group_name_H-M   'P 1'
#
loop_
_entity.id
_entity.type
_entity.pdbx_description
1 polymer ?
#
loop_
_entity_poly.entity_id
_entity_poly.type
_entity_poly.pdbx_seq_one_letter_code
_entity_poly.pdbx_strand_id
1 'polypeptide(L)'
;MRKLFIIPAVFFTVLISCNSGANDKKDATDSTNIATSTQNVADAAVTPLPAIPAGAKVYFENLKNGETVSSPLKIEFGVDKMTVTKKAPIGKIAEGVGHHHLLIDAGDSIPAGTIIPDDSTHIHYGGGQTSATINLAPGKHTLTLQFGDAIHRSYGSALAATVTVNVK
;
A
#
# COMPACT_ATOMS: atom_id res chain seq x y z
N MET A 1 -26.57 33.69 13.58
CA MET A 1 -28.05 33.59 13.53
C MET A 1 -28.41 32.19 13.04
N ARG A 2 -29.18 31.39 13.79
CA ARG A 2 -29.59 30.04 13.34
C ARG A 2 -30.87 30.15 12.52
N LYS A 3 -30.90 29.62 11.29
CA LYS A 3 -32.15 29.43 10.53
C LYS A 3 -32.54 27.96 10.61
N LEU A 4 -33.59 27.71 11.40
CA LEU A 4 -34.27 26.43 11.49
C LEU A 4 -35.35 26.40 10.39
N PHE A 5 -35.42 25.30 9.62
CA PHE A 5 -36.55 25.04 8.72
C PHE A 5 -37.17 23.69 9.09
N ILE A 6 -38.48 23.71 9.32
CA ILE A 6 -39.32 22.54 9.59
C ILE A 6 -40.41 22.54 8.51
N ILE A 7 -40.54 21.42 7.79
CA ILE A 7 -41.68 21.10 6.91
C ILE A 7 -42.06 19.63 7.21
N PRO A 8 -43.35 19.28 7.32
CA PRO A 8 -43.79 18.10 8.09
C PRO A 8 -43.94 16.80 7.28
N ALA A 9 -44.20 15.69 7.98
CA ALA A 9 -44.40 14.36 7.44
C ALA A 9 -45.88 13.95 7.31
N VAL A 10 -46.17 13.09 6.32
CA VAL A 10 -47.42 12.34 6.06
C VAL A 10 -46.96 10.99 5.47
N PHE A 11 -47.09 9.84 6.16
CA PHE A 11 -48.17 8.82 6.00
C PHE A 11 -48.29 8.26 4.57
N PHE A 12 -48.50 6.95 4.28
CA PHE A 12 -48.73 5.70 5.04
C PHE A 12 -48.41 4.51 4.07
N THR A 13 -48.37 3.19 4.32
CA THR A 13 -48.77 2.22 5.38
C THR A 13 -47.81 0.98 5.25
N VAL A 14 -47.35 0.21 6.25
CA VAL A 14 -47.94 -0.99 6.94
C VAL A 14 -48.88 -1.86 6.07
N LEU A 15 -48.98 -3.21 6.09
CA LEU A 15 -48.43 -4.32 6.92
C LEU A 15 -47.64 -5.32 6.00
N ILE A 16 -47.43 -6.65 6.18
CA ILE A 16 -47.82 -7.76 7.11
C ILE A 16 -46.60 -8.73 7.12
N SER A 17 -45.95 -9.05 8.25
CA SER A 17 -46.22 -10.13 9.23
C SER A 17 -46.27 -11.57 8.70
N CYS A 18 -45.31 -12.41 9.11
CA CYS A 18 -45.55 -13.83 9.41
C CYS A 18 -44.50 -14.34 10.42
N ASN A 19 -44.96 -15.02 11.47
CA ASN A 19 -44.15 -15.53 12.59
C ASN A 19 -44.34 -17.05 12.71
N SER A 20 -43.29 -17.81 13.03
CA SER A 20 -43.40 -19.16 13.62
C SER A 20 -42.10 -19.67 14.24
N GLY A 21 -42.21 -20.19 15.47
CA GLY A 21 -41.48 -21.38 15.94
C GLY A 21 -39.99 -21.24 16.26
N ALA A 22 -39.66 -21.16 17.55
CA ALA A 22 -38.34 -21.53 18.06
C ALA A 22 -38.25 -23.06 18.29
N ASN A 23 -37.04 -23.63 18.30
CA ASN A 23 -36.61 -24.74 19.17
C ASN A 23 -35.09 -24.99 19.07
N ASP A 24 -34.51 -25.56 20.12
CA ASP A 24 -33.08 -25.90 20.22
C ASP A 24 -32.64 -27.06 19.28
N LYS A 25 -31.38 -27.04 18.81
CA LYS A 25 -30.32 -27.87 19.45
C LYS A 25 -28.90 -27.74 18.86
N LYS A 26 -27.96 -27.83 19.80
CA LYS A 26 -26.55 -28.26 19.71
C LYS A 26 -26.39 -29.64 19.05
N ASP A 27 -25.47 -29.82 18.08
CA ASP A 27 -24.17 -30.53 18.23
C ASP A 27 -23.35 -30.57 16.91
N ALA A 28 -22.19 -31.24 16.91
CA ALA A 28 -21.23 -31.31 15.79
C ALA A 28 -21.09 -32.69 15.12
N THR A 29 -20.35 -32.75 13.99
CA THR A 29 -19.96 -33.96 13.20
C THR A 29 -21.12 -34.66 12.47
N ASP A 30 -21.00 -35.31 11.31
CA ASP A 30 -19.83 -35.80 10.55
C ASP A 30 -20.11 -35.81 9.01
N SER A 31 -19.18 -36.36 8.24
CA SER A 31 -18.95 -36.29 6.78
C SER A 31 -19.86 -37.18 5.93
N THR A 32 -20.18 -36.73 4.71
CA THR A 32 -20.26 -37.65 3.54
C THR A 32 -20.04 -36.92 2.21
N ASN A 33 -19.40 -37.58 1.25
CA ASN A 33 -18.99 -36.99 -0.04
C ASN A 33 -20.15 -36.74 -1.02
N ILE A 34 -20.16 -35.58 -1.70
CA ILE A 34 -20.71 -35.44 -3.06
C ILE A 34 -19.75 -34.60 -3.93
N ALA A 35 -19.49 -35.11 -5.13
CA ALA A 35 -18.95 -34.45 -6.31
C ALA A 35 -17.67 -33.59 -6.16
N THR A 36 -16.55 -34.23 -6.52
CA THR A 36 -15.41 -33.63 -7.22
C THR A 36 -15.86 -32.59 -8.26
N SER A 37 -15.84 -31.31 -7.90
CA SER A 37 -15.74 -30.23 -8.87
C SER A 37 -14.27 -29.85 -8.97
N THR A 38 -13.57 -30.45 -9.94
CA THR A 38 -12.21 -30.03 -10.33
C THR A 38 -12.31 -28.66 -11.00
N GLN A 39 -12.53 -27.64 -10.19
CA GLN A 39 -12.40 -26.26 -10.61
C GLN A 39 -10.93 -26.07 -10.96
N ASN A 40 -10.63 -26.07 -12.25
CA ASN A 40 -9.36 -25.61 -12.78
C ASN A 40 -9.25 -24.12 -12.42
N VAL A 41 -8.68 -23.85 -11.24
CA VAL A 41 -7.93 -22.62 -10.99
C VAL A 41 -6.78 -22.62 -11.98
N ALA A 42 -7.08 -22.16 -13.19
CA ALA A 42 -6.08 -21.87 -14.19
C ALA A 42 -5.08 -20.92 -13.52
N ASP A 43 -3.82 -21.34 -13.45
CA ASP A 43 -2.75 -20.53 -12.87
C ASP A 43 -2.77 -19.18 -13.57
N ALA A 44 -3.16 -18.14 -12.82
CA ALA A 44 -3.38 -16.80 -13.34
C ALA A 44 -2.02 -16.13 -13.49
N ALA A 45 -1.26 -16.63 -14.48
CA ALA A 45 0.18 -16.51 -14.62
C ALA A 45 0.68 -15.13 -14.19
N VAL A 46 1.24 -15.07 -12.98
CA VAL A 46 1.65 -13.82 -12.36
C VAL A 46 2.76 -13.23 -13.22
N THR A 47 2.43 -12.18 -13.98
CA THR A 47 3.37 -11.50 -14.88
C THR A 47 4.65 -11.20 -14.12
N PRO A 48 5.84 -11.64 -14.57
CA PRO A 48 7.08 -11.48 -13.82
C PRO A 48 7.34 -10.03 -13.35
N LEU A 49 8.18 -9.88 -12.33
CA LEU A 49 8.73 -8.57 -12.01
C LEU A 49 9.57 -8.10 -13.22
N PRO A 50 9.40 -6.85 -13.71
CA PRO A 50 10.21 -6.36 -14.82
C PRO A 50 11.71 -6.36 -14.53
N ALA A 51 12.52 -6.33 -15.59
CA ALA A 51 13.96 -6.12 -15.44
C ALA A 51 14.27 -4.73 -14.86
N ILE A 52 15.36 -4.64 -14.09
CA ILE A 52 15.92 -3.37 -13.63
C ILE A 52 16.91 -2.89 -14.70
N PRO A 53 16.71 -1.70 -15.32
CA PRO A 53 17.63 -1.17 -16.31
C PRO A 53 19.04 -0.95 -15.76
N ALA A 54 20.06 -1.16 -16.59
CA ALA A 54 21.46 -1.06 -16.17
C ALA A 54 21.80 0.35 -15.64
N GLY A 55 22.29 0.41 -14.40
CA GLY A 55 22.63 1.66 -13.70
C GLY A 55 21.43 2.41 -13.11
N ALA A 56 20.25 1.81 -13.04
CA ALA A 56 19.13 2.34 -12.27
C ALA A 56 19.46 2.39 -10.77
N LYS A 57 18.99 3.43 -10.08
CA LYS A 57 19.06 3.57 -8.61
C LYS A 57 18.00 4.55 -8.10
N VAL A 58 17.54 4.38 -6.87
CA VAL A 58 16.82 5.44 -6.12
C VAL A 58 17.78 6.13 -5.16
N TYR A 59 17.45 7.36 -4.75
CA TYR A 59 18.19 8.12 -3.75
C TYR A 59 17.32 9.22 -3.13
N PHE A 60 17.64 9.66 -1.91
CA PHE A 60 17.10 10.91 -1.37
C PHE A 60 17.90 12.08 -1.95
N GLU A 61 17.22 13.11 -2.45
CA GLU A 61 17.91 14.27 -3.04
C GLU A 61 18.39 15.26 -1.95
N ASN A 62 17.69 15.31 -0.82
CA ASN A 62 17.85 16.32 0.22
C ASN A 62 18.21 15.79 1.62
N LEU A 63 18.53 14.49 1.77
CA LEU A 63 18.94 13.88 3.04
C LEU A 63 20.27 13.14 2.91
N LYS A 64 21.10 13.22 3.96
CA LYS A 64 22.34 12.45 4.12
C LYS A 64 22.23 11.47 5.29
N ASN A 65 22.95 10.35 5.18
CA ASN A 65 23.04 9.39 6.28
C ASN A 65 23.73 10.01 7.51
N GLY A 66 23.09 9.89 8.67
CA GLY A 66 23.50 10.47 9.95
C GLY A 66 23.01 11.91 10.19
N GLU A 67 22.29 12.52 9.24
CA GLU A 67 21.91 13.94 9.32
C GLU A 67 20.94 14.24 10.48
N THR A 68 21.10 15.41 11.10
CA THR A 68 20.29 15.84 12.25
C THR A 68 19.28 16.89 11.82
N VAL A 69 17.99 16.55 11.90
CA VAL A 69 16.88 17.24 11.22
C VAL A 69 15.78 17.67 12.21
N SER A 70 14.76 18.37 11.71
CA SER A 70 13.56 18.75 12.46
C SER A 70 12.32 18.05 11.91
N SER A 71 11.30 17.89 12.75
CA SER A 71 9.96 17.41 12.37
C SER A 71 8.98 18.61 12.32
N PRO A 72 8.08 18.72 11.32
CA PRO A 72 7.91 17.84 10.17
C PRO A 72 9.07 17.93 9.18
N LEU A 73 9.45 16.77 8.61
CA LEU A 73 10.57 16.63 7.70
C LEU A 73 10.09 16.61 6.25
N LYS A 74 10.55 17.57 5.42
CA LYS A 74 10.42 17.47 3.96
C LYS A 74 11.49 16.53 3.41
N ILE A 75 11.09 15.59 2.58
CA ILE A 75 11.96 14.62 1.91
C ILE A 75 11.71 14.66 0.39
N GLU A 76 12.79 14.52 -0.39
CA GLU A 76 12.79 14.61 -1.85
C GLU A 76 13.40 13.33 -2.43
N PHE A 77 12.75 12.78 -3.46
CA PHE A 77 13.00 11.45 -4.02
C PHE A 77 13.52 11.56 -5.45
N GLY A 78 14.70 11.00 -5.69
CA GLY A 78 15.27 10.85 -7.01
C GLY A 78 15.27 9.39 -7.47
N VAL A 79 15.21 9.18 -8.79
CA VAL A 79 15.43 7.88 -9.41
C VAL A 79 16.12 8.04 -10.76
N ASP A 80 17.17 7.26 -10.98
CA ASP A 80 17.86 7.14 -12.25
C ASP A 80 17.35 5.94 -13.05
N LYS A 81 17.29 6.10 -14.38
CA LYS A 81 16.92 5.08 -15.39
C LYS A 81 15.54 4.41 -15.24
N MET A 82 14.77 4.74 -14.21
CA MET A 82 13.34 4.45 -14.10
C MET A 82 12.51 5.71 -14.37
N THR A 83 11.25 5.52 -14.75
CA THR A 83 10.24 6.58 -14.86
C THR A 83 9.28 6.46 -13.68
N VAL A 84 9.21 7.52 -12.87
CA VAL A 84 8.14 7.68 -11.87
C VAL A 84 6.83 7.90 -12.61
N THR A 85 5.81 7.08 -12.33
CA THR A 85 4.49 7.24 -12.94
C THR A 85 3.40 7.40 -11.88
N LYS A 86 2.48 8.33 -12.14
CA LYS A 86 1.18 8.33 -11.48
C LYS A 86 0.40 7.10 -11.96
N LYS A 87 0.17 6.15 -11.04
CA LYS A 87 -0.67 4.96 -11.13
C LYS A 87 -0.97 4.54 -12.58
N ALA A 88 0.00 3.83 -13.19
CA ALA A 88 -0.03 3.42 -14.60
C ALA A 88 -1.41 2.86 -15.00
N PRO A 89 -1.92 3.17 -16.22
CA PRO A 89 -3.29 2.89 -16.63
C PRO A 89 -3.65 1.44 -16.35
N ILE A 90 -4.60 1.28 -15.41
CA ILE A 90 -4.76 0.17 -14.45
C ILE A 90 -3.96 -1.10 -14.78
N GLY A 91 -2.94 -1.37 -13.97
CA GLY A 91 -2.28 -2.68 -13.89
C GLY A 91 -1.29 -3.00 -15.02
N LYS A 92 -1.03 -2.07 -15.95
CA LYS A 92 0.01 -2.26 -16.98
C LYS A 92 1.41 -2.18 -16.38
N ILE A 93 1.89 -3.33 -15.93
CA ILE A 93 3.29 -3.60 -15.57
C ILE A 93 4.16 -3.45 -16.84
N ALA A 94 5.23 -2.68 -16.73
CA ALA A 94 6.15 -2.36 -17.82
C ALA A 94 7.58 -2.17 -17.29
N GLU A 95 8.58 -2.45 -18.13
CA GLU A 95 10.00 -2.23 -17.80
C GLU A 95 10.31 -0.74 -17.62
N GLY A 96 11.23 -0.42 -16.71
CA GLY A 96 11.65 0.96 -16.46
C GLY A 96 10.56 1.87 -15.87
N VAL A 97 9.44 1.31 -15.41
CA VAL A 97 8.28 2.07 -14.89
C VAL A 97 7.93 1.61 -13.47
N GLY A 98 7.60 2.57 -12.61
CA GLY A 98 7.20 2.30 -11.24
C GLY A 98 6.91 3.57 -10.45
N HIS A 99 7.04 3.49 -9.13
CA HIS A 99 6.86 4.61 -8.20
C HIS A 99 7.57 4.36 -6.85
N HIS A 100 7.68 5.43 -6.05
CA HIS A 100 8.35 5.40 -4.76
C HIS A 100 7.46 4.87 -3.64
N HIS A 101 8.11 4.26 -2.64
CA HIS A 101 7.59 3.90 -1.34
C HIS A 101 8.59 4.37 -0.28
N LEU A 102 8.13 4.76 0.91
CA LEU A 102 8.99 5.03 2.06
C LEU A 102 8.72 4.03 3.17
N LEU A 103 9.78 3.30 3.53
CA LEU A 103 9.87 2.50 4.75
C LEU A 103 10.39 3.40 5.89
N ILE A 104 9.66 3.46 7.00
CA ILE A 104 10.04 4.16 8.23
C ILE A 104 10.29 3.12 9.32
N ASP A 105 11.53 3.01 9.78
CA ASP A 105 12.02 2.03 10.75
C ASP A 105 11.78 0.53 10.40
N ALA A 106 11.33 0.26 9.17
CA ALA A 106 10.94 -1.06 8.67
C ALA A 106 12.06 -1.83 7.92
N GLY A 107 13.33 -1.50 8.17
CA GLY A 107 14.49 -2.16 7.55
C GLY A 107 15.06 -1.47 6.30
N ASP A 108 15.92 -2.18 5.55
CA ASP A 108 16.62 -1.66 4.37
C ASP A 108 15.91 -1.95 3.03
N SER A 109 15.00 -2.92 3.00
CA SER A 109 14.28 -3.33 1.79
C SER A 109 13.16 -4.35 2.08
N ILE A 110 12.02 -4.23 1.39
CA ILE A 110 11.13 -5.37 1.14
C ILE A 110 11.77 -6.26 0.05
N PRO A 111 11.75 -7.61 0.15
CA PRO A 111 12.34 -8.50 -0.85
C PRO A 111 11.75 -8.34 -2.26
N ALA A 112 12.58 -8.54 -3.29
CA ALA A 112 12.16 -8.40 -4.68
C ALA A 112 10.96 -9.29 -5.05
N GLY A 113 10.02 -8.74 -5.81
CA GLY A 113 8.77 -9.41 -6.22
C GLY A 113 7.69 -9.46 -5.15
N THR A 114 8.00 -9.14 -3.88
CA THR A 114 7.03 -9.08 -2.78
C THR A 114 6.28 -7.75 -2.81
N ILE A 115 4.97 -7.76 -2.54
CA ILE A 115 4.16 -6.54 -2.40
C ILE A 115 4.65 -5.75 -1.18
N ILE A 116 4.89 -4.46 -1.36
CA ILE A 116 5.18 -3.53 -0.26
C ILE A 116 3.86 -3.24 0.48
N PRO A 117 3.76 -3.44 1.81
CA PRO A 117 2.57 -3.10 2.59
C PRO A 117 2.15 -1.63 2.44
N ASP A 118 0.89 -1.30 2.67
CA ASP A 118 0.39 0.08 2.77
C ASP A 118 -0.10 0.29 4.21
N ASP A 119 0.78 0.83 5.07
CA ASP A 119 0.55 0.94 6.52
C ASP A 119 1.32 2.15 7.12
N SER A 120 1.23 2.34 8.43
CA SER A 120 1.87 3.47 9.15
C SER A 120 3.40 3.55 9.04
N THR A 121 4.05 2.47 8.61
CA THR A 121 5.51 2.35 8.40
C THR A 121 5.90 2.16 6.94
N HIS A 122 4.94 1.89 6.04
CA HIS A 122 5.16 1.67 4.61
C HIS A 122 4.26 2.61 3.79
N ILE A 123 4.80 3.79 3.42
CA ILE A 123 4.02 4.88 2.79
C ILE A 123 4.11 4.81 1.27
N HIS A 124 2.95 4.74 0.59
CA HIS A 124 2.86 4.62 -0.88
C HIS A 124 2.83 5.97 -1.60
N TYR A 125 3.71 6.14 -2.61
CA TYR A 125 3.71 7.30 -3.53
C TYR A 125 3.33 6.91 -4.97
N GLY A 126 2.40 5.97 -5.12
CA GLY A 126 1.79 5.57 -6.40
C GLY A 126 0.99 6.67 -7.11
N GLY A 127 0.84 7.86 -6.51
CA GLY A 127 0.37 9.06 -7.19
C GLY A 127 1.42 9.72 -8.10
N GLY A 128 2.65 9.20 -8.12
CA GLY A 128 3.77 9.74 -8.88
C GLY A 128 4.53 10.86 -8.15
N GLN A 129 4.46 10.91 -6.82
CA GLN A 129 5.11 11.95 -6.03
C GLN A 129 6.64 11.73 -5.96
N THR A 130 7.41 12.79 -6.20
CA THR A 130 8.88 12.86 -6.03
C THR A 130 9.29 13.60 -4.75
N SER A 131 8.35 13.92 -3.86
CA SER A 131 8.65 14.47 -2.54
C SER A 131 7.47 14.26 -1.59
N ALA A 132 7.73 14.34 -0.30
CA ALA A 132 6.73 14.27 0.76
C ALA A 132 7.13 15.16 1.95
N THR A 133 6.17 15.37 2.86
CA THR A 133 6.43 15.91 4.19
C THR A 133 5.92 14.90 5.21
N ILE A 134 6.81 14.36 6.04
CA ILE A 134 6.49 13.34 7.05
C ILE A 134 6.61 13.90 8.47
N ASN A 135 5.85 13.34 9.39
CA ASN A 135 6.01 13.61 10.83
C ASN A 135 6.76 12.44 11.46
N LEU A 136 7.90 12.75 12.10
CA LEU A 136 8.67 11.82 12.91
C LEU A 136 8.68 12.29 14.37
N ALA A 137 8.94 11.38 15.30
CA ALA A 137 9.17 11.72 16.70
C ALA A 137 10.63 12.22 16.90
N PRO A 138 10.95 12.95 17.98
CA PRO A 138 12.33 13.19 18.38
C PRO A 138 13.06 11.88 18.67
N GLY A 139 14.25 11.70 18.11
CA GLY A 139 15.00 10.44 18.20
C GLY A 139 15.69 10.03 16.90
N LYS A 140 16.25 8.82 16.89
CA LYS A 140 16.94 8.25 15.72
C LYS A 140 15.97 7.38 14.92
N HIS A 141 15.81 7.69 13.64
CA HIS A 141 14.95 6.95 12.70
C HIS A 141 15.75 6.44 11.50
N THR A 142 15.35 5.31 10.94
CA THR A 142 15.83 4.78 9.65
C THR A 142 14.77 5.05 8.59
N LEU A 143 15.17 5.73 7.51
CA LEU A 143 14.32 6.03 6.36
C LEU A 143 14.87 5.30 5.14
N THR A 144 14.06 4.45 4.53
CA THR A 144 14.40 3.66 3.35
C THR A 144 13.46 4.03 2.21
N LEU A 145 14.00 4.70 1.19
CA LEU A 145 13.29 4.94 -0.07
C LEU A 145 13.41 3.68 -0.93
N GLN A 146 12.29 3.10 -1.36
CA GLN A 146 12.28 1.91 -2.20
C GLN A 146 11.41 2.11 -3.45
N PHE A 147 11.83 1.57 -4.59
CA PHE A 147 11.04 1.57 -5.82
C PHE A 147 10.19 0.29 -5.92
N GLY A 148 8.94 0.45 -6.34
CA GLY A 148 8.05 -0.66 -6.67
C GLY A 148 7.48 -0.53 -8.09
N ASP A 149 7.02 -1.65 -8.65
CA ASP A 149 6.40 -1.70 -9.98
C ASP A 149 4.96 -1.13 -9.99
N ALA A 150 4.28 -1.24 -11.15
CA ALA A 150 2.92 -0.73 -11.31
C ALA A 150 1.85 -1.37 -10.40
N ILE A 151 2.17 -2.45 -9.68
CA ILE A 151 1.30 -3.12 -8.70
C ILE A 151 1.94 -3.18 -7.30
N HIS A 152 2.89 -2.30 -7.00
CA HIS A 152 3.54 -2.15 -5.68
C HIS A 152 4.44 -3.33 -5.28
N ARG A 153 4.89 -4.17 -6.23
CA ARG A 153 5.93 -5.17 -5.95
C ARG A 153 7.29 -4.50 -5.89
N SER A 154 8.02 -4.77 -4.82
CA SER A 154 9.37 -4.29 -4.58
C SER A 154 10.36 -4.78 -5.66
N TYR A 155 11.31 -3.93 -6.02
CA TYR A 155 12.51 -4.31 -6.78
C TYR A 155 13.68 -4.78 -5.89
N GLY A 156 13.44 -5.01 -4.60
CA GLY A 156 14.44 -5.44 -3.62
C GLY A 156 15.39 -4.31 -3.20
N SER A 157 16.51 -4.69 -2.59
CA SER A 157 17.60 -3.77 -2.23
C SER A 157 18.29 -3.14 -3.46
N ALA A 158 18.13 -3.73 -4.65
CA ALA A 158 18.68 -3.21 -5.90
C ALA A 158 18.10 -1.85 -6.31
N LEU A 159 16.86 -1.53 -5.90
CA LEU A 159 16.29 -0.18 -5.96
C LEU A 159 15.75 0.24 -4.59
N ALA A 160 16.60 0.14 -3.56
CA ALA A 160 16.40 0.77 -2.26
C ALA A 160 17.57 1.72 -1.92
N ALA A 161 17.30 2.74 -1.10
CA ALA A 161 18.30 3.64 -0.54
C ALA A 161 17.93 3.99 0.90
N THR A 162 18.83 3.67 1.84
CA THR A 162 18.61 3.80 3.28
C THR A 162 19.46 4.91 3.88
N VAL A 163 18.85 5.76 4.71
CA VAL A 163 19.55 6.75 5.54
C VAL A 163 19.05 6.66 6.98
N THR A 164 19.97 6.79 7.94
CA THR A 164 19.61 7.11 9.33
C THR A 164 19.51 8.62 9.48
N VAL A 165 18.49 9.12 10.19
CA VAL A 165 18.38 10.54 10.57
C VAL A 165 18.15 10.68 12.08
N ASN A 166 18.54 11.82 12.63
CA ASN A 166 18.35 12.15 14.04
C ASN A 166 17.44 13.37 14.16
N VAL A 167 16.20 13.18 14.59
CA VAL A 167 15.19 14.23 14.77
C VAL A 167 15.38 14.89 16.14
N LYS A 168 15.38 16.24 16.16
CA LYS A 168 15.45 17.06 17.37
C LYS A 168 14.10 17.26 18.03
#